data_AF-A0A3M6Y361-F1
#
_entry.id   AF-A0A3M6Y361-F1
#
_cell.length_a   1.000
_cell.length_b   1.000
_cell.length_c   1.000
_cell.angle_alpha   90.00
_cell.angle_beta   90.00
_cell.angle_gamma   90.00
#
_symmetry.space_group_name_H-M   'P 1'
#
loop_
_entity.id
_entity.type
_entity.pdbx_description
1 polymer ?
#
loop_
_entity_poly.entity_id
_entity_poly.type
_entity_poly.pdbx_seq_one_letter_code
_entity_poly.pdbx_strand_id
1 'polypeptide(L)' 'ALKAVHINIHDLVAAKQTGQHPRRFLTRQALRDYIVATNKWFSKEVAKRNGFLKALLIEVWG' A
#
# COMPACT_ATOMS: atom_id res chain seq x y z
N ALA A 1 -7.33 -15.77 13.26
CA ALA A 1 -7.16 -14.32 13.05
C ALA A 1 -6.70 -14.06 11.62
N LEU A 2 -7.34 -13.18 10.86
CA LEU A 2 -6.80 -12.75 9.56
C LEU A 2 -5.45 -12.06 9.83
N LYS A 3 -4.35 -12.61 9.29
CA LYS A 3 -3.06 -11.93 9.33
C LYS A 3 -3.23 -10.62 8.55
N ALA A 4 -3.10 -9.49 9.23
CA ALA A 4 -3.05 -8.19 8.55
C ALA A 4 -1.83 -8.18 7.62
N VAL A 5 -2.08 -8.04 6.32
CA VAL A 5 -1.03 -7.90 5.30
C VAL A 5 -0.95 -6.45 4.89
N HIS A 6 0.28 -5.93 4.82
CA HIS A 6 0.55 -4.57 4.38
C HIS A 6 0.89 -4.62 2.89
N ILE A 7 0.28 -3.74 2.09
CA ILE A 7 0.44 -3.72 0.63
C ILE A 7 0.57 -2.26 0.20
N ASN A 8 1.45 -1.97 -0.76
CA ASN A 8 1.52 -0.65 -1.38
C ASN A 8 0.34 -0.46 -2.36
N ILE A 9 -0.32 0.70 -2.31
CA ILE A 9 -1.51 0.98 -3.16
C ILE A 9 -1.17 0.93 -4.66
N HIS A 10 0.01 1.41 -5.09
CA HIS A 10 0.43 1.32 -6.49
C HIS A 10 0.57 -0.14 -6.94
N ASP A 11 1.17 -0.99 -6.10
CA ASP A 11 1.33 -2.40 -6.41
C ASP A 11 0.00 -3.14 -6.42
N LEU A 12 -0.95 -2.75 -5.55
CA LEU A 12 -2.31 -3.29 -5.56
C LEU A 12 -3.03 -2.97 -6.87
N VAL A 13 -2.95 -1.71 -7.32
CA VAL A 13 -3.58 -1.26 -8.57
C VAL A 13 -2.93 -1.95 -9.77
N ALA A 14 -1.60 -1.98 -9.84
CA ALA A 14 -0.87 -2.63 -10.92
C ALA A 14 -1.18 -4.12 -11.00
N ALA A 15 -1.17 -4.83 -9.86
CA ALA A 15 -1.49 -6.25 -9.80
C ALA A 15 -2.94 -6.53 -10.26
N LYS A 16 -3.89 -5.68 -9.90
CA LYS A 16 -5.28 -5.77 -10.38
C LYS A 16 -5.38 -5.62 -11.90
N GLN A 17 -4.60 -4.72 -12.49
CA GLN A 17 -4.60 -4.48 -13.94
C GLN A 17 -3.95 -5.64 -14.71
N THR A 18 -2.93 -6.28 -14.16
CA THR A 18 -2.18 -7.36 -14.83
C THR A 18 -2.66 -8.76 -14.47
N GLY A 19 -3.67 -8.89 -13.59
CA GLY A 19 -4.15 -10.18 -13.09
C GLY A 19 -3.15 -10.88 -12.15
N GLN A 20 -2.17 -10.15 -11.63
CA GLN A 20 -1.16 -10.68 -10.71
C GLN A 20 -1.55 -10.45 -9.24
N HIS A 21 -0.72 -10.97 -8.33
CA HIS A 21 -0.85 -10.69 -6.91
C HIS A 21 0.11 -9.57 -6.48
N PRO A 22 -0.35 -8.59 -5.70
CA PRO A 22 0.52 -7.54 -5.22
C PRO A 22 1.51 -8.10 -4.19
N ARG A 23 2.67 -7.46 -4.08
CA ARG A 23 3.65 -7.78 -3.03
C ARG A 23 3.03 -7.49 -1.66
N ARG A 24 3.13 -8.48 -0.77
CA ARG A 24 2.61 -8.41 0.60
C ARG A 24 3.76 -8.31 1.59
N PHE A 25 3.57 -7.50 2.61
CA PHE A 25 4.52 -7.28 3.69
C PHE A 25 3.88 -7.65 5.03
N LEU A 26 4.63 -8.36 5.86
CA LEU A 26 4.14 -8.80 7.18
C LEU A 26 4.15 -7.66 8.20
N THR A 27 5.01 -6.66 8.03
CA THR A 27 5.15 -5.53 8.96
C THR A 27 5.06 -4.20 8.22
N ARG A 28 4.64 -3.14 8.94
CA ARG A 28 4.67 -1.76 8.42
C ARG A 28 6.08 -1.30 8.08
N GLN A 29 7.07 -1.71 8.87
CA GLN A 29 8.47 -1.39 8.62
C GLN A 29 8.95 -1.96 7.27
N ALA A 30 8.63 -3.23 6.97
CA ALA A 30 9.01 -3.81 5.68
C ALA A 30 8.33 -3.11 4.49
N LEU A 31 7.07 -2.67 4.65
CA LEU A 31 6.41 -1.85 3.64
C LEU A 31 7.07 -0.46 3.50
N ARG A 32 7.45 0.16 4.62
CA ARG A 32 8.14 1.45 4.66
C ARG A 32 9.49 1.38 3.94
N ASP A 33 10.32 0.39 4.26
CA ASP A 33 11.64 0.19 3.66
C ASP A 33 11.51 -0.01 2.15
N TYR A 34 10.51 -0.78 1.71
CA TYR A 34 10.21 -0.96 0.30
C TYR A 34 9.78 0.34 -0.40
N ILE A 35 8.91 1.15 0.23
CA ILE A 35 8.47 2.44 -0.33
C ILE A 35 9.66 3.37 -0.53
N VAL A 36 10.56 3.45 0.45
CA VAL A 36 11.78 4.27 0.39
C VAL A 36 12.71 3.75 -0.72
N ALA A 37 12.98 2.45 -0.75
CA ALA A 37 13.89 1.85 -1.72
C ALA A 37 13.39 1.97 -3.18
N THR A 38 12.07 2.02 -3.40
CA THR A 38 11.47 2.08 -4.74
C THR A 38 10.91 3.45 -5.12
N ASN A 39 10.93 4.41 -4.19
CA ASN A 39 10.29 5.71 -4.33
C ASN A 39 8.78 5.64 -4.70
N LYS A 40 8.10 4.54 -4.35
CA LYS A 40 6.68 4.30 -4.65
C LYS A 40 5.75 4.95 -3.63
N TRP A 41 5.86 6.26 -3.48
CA TRP A 41 5.06 7.05 -2.57
C TRP A 41 3.61 7.17 -3.06
N PHE A 42 2.65 6.94 -2.17
CA PHE A 42 1.25 7.21 -2.45
C PHE A 42 0.82 8.48 -1.71
N SER A 43 0.23 9.43 -2.44
CA SER A 43 -0.19 10.71 -1.86
C SER A 43 -1.35 10.52 -0.88
N LYS A 44 -1.13 10.91 0.38
CA LYS A 44 -2.16 10.94 1.44
C LYS A 44 -3.34 11.83 1.04
N GLU A 45 -3.08 12.93 0.34
CA GLU A 45 -4.14 13.84 -0.12
C GLU A 45 -5.03 13.19 -1.18
N VAL A 46 -4.42 12.50 -2.15
CA VAL A 46 -5.15 11.75 -3.18
C VAL A 46 -5.99 10.63 -2.54
N ALA A 47 -5.43 9.92 -1.56
CA ALA A 47 -6.16 8.92 -0.78
C ALA A 47 -7.42 9.50 -0.14
N LYS A 48 -7.31 10.66 0.51
CA LYS A 48 -8.40 11.30 1.25
C LYS A 48 -9.55 11.80 0.36
N ARG A 49 -9.25 12.15 -0.89
CA ARG A 49 -10.26 12.60 -1.88
C ARG A 49 -11.15 11.46 -2.39
N ASN A 50 -10.75 10.20 -2.17
CA ASN A 50 -11.49 9.02 -2.61
C ASN A 50 -11.78 8.12 -1.40
N GLY A 51 -13.06 7.97 -1.03
CA GLY A 51 -13.47 7.21 0.17
C GLY A 51 -12.97 5.76 0.20
N PHE A 52 -12.84 5.12 -0.97
CA PHE A 52 -12.29 3.76 -1.09
C PHE A 52 -10.78 3.74 -0.86
N LEU A 53 -10.02 4.65 -1.47
CA LEU A 53 -8.58 4.75 -1.25
C LEU A 53 -8.23 5.17 0.18
N LYS A 54 -9.08 6.01 0.80
CA LYS A 54 -8.97 6.36 2.22
C LYS A 54 -9.09 5.13 3.12
N ALA A 55 -10.00 4.20 2.82
CA ALA A 55 -10.16 2.97 3.59
C ALA A 55 -8.97 2.01 3.45
N LEU A 56 -8.27 2.06 2.31
CA LEU A 56 -7.06 1.26 2.05
C LEU A 56 -5.77 1.94 2.50
N LEU A 57 -5.84 3.20 2.94
CA LEU A 57 -4.67 3.95 3.35
C LEU A 57 -4.13 3.40 4.67
N ILE A 58 -2.89 2.91 4.64
CA ILE A 58 -2.14 2.58 5.84
C ILE A 58 -1.08 3.66 6.04
N GLU A 59 -1.11 4.30 7.20
CA GLU A 59 -0.06 5.19 7.63
C GLU A 59 1.14 4.37 8.08
N VAL A 60 2.23 4.45 7.31
CA VAL A 60 3.50 3.80 7.61
C VAL A 60 4.49 4.75 8.30
N TRP A 61 4.08 5.98 8.60
CA TRP A 61 4.88 6.99 9.30
C TRP A 61 4.05 7.55 10.45
N GLY A 62 4.41 7.13 11.66
CA GLY A 62 3.73 7.37 12.92
C GLY A 62 4.43 6.57 14.00
#